data_AF-A0A0N0JD01-F1
#
_entry.id   AF-A0A0N0JD01-F1
#
_cell.length_a   1.000
_cell.length_b   1.000
_cell.length_c   1.000
_cell.angle_alpha   90.00
_cell.angle_beta   90.00
_cell.angle_gamma   90.00
#
_symmetry.space_group_name_H-M   'P 1'
#
loop_
_entity.id
_entity.type
_entity.pdbx_description
1 polymer ?
#
loop_
_entity_poly.entity_id
_entity_poly.type
_entity_poly.pdbx_seq_one_letter_code
_entity_poly.pdbx_strand_id
1 'polypeptide(L)'
;MALPSVEKNALKTNPAYTSKLIKGIKKDNPALNPALETIARGDFDDQIKNFGVRRACKFLIYDAIERKRKIAYVLDDLNLTEVVKKHARLLDPDSSTRRKVPVCTSEIREIFRRWDRLQDHVVFYRWFRKAPAPWDCDYFDRRAY
;
A
#
# COMPACT_ATOMS: atom_id res chain seq x y z
N MET A 1 32.54 19.25 -34.11
CA MET A 1 32.30 18.49 -32.86
C MET A 1 30.81 18.59 -32.54
N ALA A 2 30.06 17.51 -32.72
CA ALA A 2 28.62 17.46 -32.46
C ALA A 2 28.35 16.57 -31.24
N LEU A 3 27.54 17.05 -30.29
CA LEU A 3 27.13 16.31 -29.10
C LEU A 3 26.10 15.24 -29.48
N PRO A 4 26.14 14.03 -28.87
CA PRO A 4 25.18 12.98 -29.17
C PRO A 4 23.80 13.30 -28.55
N SER A 5 22.76 13.11 -29.36
CA SER A 5 21.36 13.21 -28.98
C SER A 5 21.00 12.20 -27.90
N VAL A 6 20.60 12.68 -26.73
CA VAL A 6 20.01 11.85 -25.67
C VAL A 6 18.68 11.29 -26.18
N GLU A 7 18.69 9.98 -26.45
CA GLU A 7 17.53 9.22 -26.89
C GLU A 7 16.37 9.35 -25.90
N LYS A 8 15.25 9.85 -26.41
CA LYS A 8 13.92 9.79 -25.79
C LYS A 8 13.43 8.34 -25.79
N ASN A 9 14.00 7.47 -24.96
CA ASN A 9 13.43 6.16 -24.71
C ASN A 9 12.33 6.27 -23.65
N ALA A 10 11.17 6.71 -24.14
CA ALA A 10 9.88 6.51 -23.50
C ALA A 10 9.78 5.05 -23.04
N LEU A 11 9.32 4.87 -21.80
CA LEU A 11 8.85 3.61 -21.26
C LEU A 11 7.92 2.93 -22.29
N LYS A 12 8.46 2.04 -23.12
CA LYS A 12 7.67 1.08 -23.89
C LYS A 12 7.16 0.07 -22.86
N THR A 13 6.05 0.43 -22.21
CA THR A 13 5.41 -0.42 -21.23
C THR A 13 4.96 -1.71 -21.92
N ASN A 14 5.56 -2.82 -21.51
CA ASN A 14 5.21 -4.16 -21.98
C ASN A 14 3.68 -4.37 -21.86
N PRO A 15 2.96 -4.71 -22.95
CA PRO A 15 1.51 -4.87 -22.95
C PRO A 15 1.00 -5.96 -21.98
N ALA A 16 1.85 -6.93 -21.63
CA ALA A 16 1.54 -7.93 -20.61
C ALA A 16 1.57 -7.34 -19.18
N TYR A 17 2.38 -6.31 -18.94
CA TYR A 17 2.47 -5.63 -17.66
C TYR A 17 1.28 -4.66 -17.47
N THR A 18 0.95 -3.89 -18.51
CA THR A 18 -0.20 -2.98 -18.50
C THR A 18 -1.51 -3.73 -18.35
N SER A 19 -1.70 -4.87 -19.03
CA SER A 19 -2.91 -5.68 -18.88
C SER A 19 -3.08 -6.27 -17.48
N LYS A 20 -2.01 -6.69 -16.80
CA LYS A 20 -2.05 -7.12 -15.39
C LYS A 20 -2.31 -5.96 -14.43
N LEU A 21 -1.74 -4.77 -14.72
CA LEU A 21 -2.01 -3.54 -13.97
C LEU A 21 -3.49 -3.16 -14.07
N ILE A 22 -4.03 -3.13 -15.30
CA ILE A 22 -5.43 -2.81 -15.62
C ILE A 22 -6.37 -3.83 -15.00
N LYS A 23 -6.06 -5.13 -15.05
CA LYS A 23 -6.83 -6.18 -14.35
C LYS A 23 -6.80 -6.01 -12.83
N GLY A 24 -5.68 -5.57 -12.26
CA GLY A 24 -5.55 -5.24 -10.84
C GLY A 24 -6.40 -4.02 -10.44
N ILE A 25 -6.39 -2.97 -11.26
CA ILE A 25 -7.16 -1.73 -11.06
C ILE A 25 -8.67 -2.03 -11.16
N LYS A 26 -9.11 -2.79 -12.18
CA LYS A 26 -10.53 -3.17 -12.36
C LYS A 26 -11.09 -4.05 -11.24
N LYS A 27 -10.24 -4.82 -10.54
CA LYS A 27 -10.68 -5.73 -9.47
C LYS A 27 -11.14 -5.01 -8.20
N ASP A 28 -10.68 -3.78 -7.98
CA ASP A 28 -10.91 -3.05 -6.74
C ASP A 28 -12.16 -2.15 -6.76
N ASN A 29 -12.97 -2.12 -7.84
CA ASN A 29 -14.19 -1.31 -7.83
C ASN A 29 -15.31 -1.80 -8.78
N PRO A 30 -16.24 -2.66 -8.33
CA PRO A 30 -17.36 -3.10 -9.16
C PRO A 30 -18.56 -2.13 -9.17
N ALA A 31 -18.49 -0.96 -8.52
CA ALA A 31 -19.68 -0.13 -8.21
C ALA A 31 -19.75 1.25 -8.91
N LEU A 32 -19.04 1.50 -10.02
CA LEU A 32 -19.09 2.80 -10.71
C LEU A 32 -19.89 2.74 -12.02
N ASN A 33 -21.05 3.41 -11.96
CA ASN A 33 -21.98 3.72 -13.05
C ASN A 33 -21.28 4.27 -14.32
N PRO A 34 -21.81 4.01 -15.53
CA PRO A 34 -21.22 4.42 -16.81
C PRO A 34 -21.27 5.93 -17.15
N ALA A 35 -21.73 6.79 -16.24
CA ALA A 35 -21.83 8.24 -16.46
C ALA A 35 -20.54 9.05 -16.11
N LEU A 36 -19.40 8.37 -15.90
CA LEU A 36 -18.18 8.93 -15.29
C LEU A 36 -17.00 9.15 -16.25
N GLU A 37 -17.21 9.09 -17.56
CA GLU A 37 -16.12 9.07 -18.54
C GLU A 37 -15.26 10.36 -18.55
N THR A 38 -15.79 11.48 -18.07
CA THR A 38 -15.06 12.77 -18.00
C THR A 38 -14.27 12.95 -16.68
N ILE A 39 -14.66 12.28 -15.59
CA ILE A 39 -13.94 12.29 -14.29
C ILE A 39 -12.81 11.25 -14.26
N ALA A 40 -12.85 10.28 -15.17
CA ALA A 40 -11.98 9.11 -15.20
C ALA A 40 -10.48 9.38 -15.40
N ARG A 41 -10.06 10.47 -16.06
CA ARG A 41 -8.63 10.69 -16.37
C ARG A 41 -7.80 11.13 -15.15
N GLY A 42 -8.31 12.05 -14.34
CA GLY A 42 -7.63 12.48 -13.11
C GLY A 42 -7.56 11.38 -12.05
N ASP A 43 -8.64 10.60 -11.93
CA ASP A 43 -8.74 9.50 -10.98
C ASP A 43 -7.88 8.29 -11.40
N PHE A 44 -7.72 8.06 -12.70
CA PHE A 44 -6.90 6.95 -13.21
C PHE A 44 -5.39 7.13 -12.94
N ASP A 45 -4.86 8.34 -13.15
CA ASP A 45 -3.45 8.63 -12.86
C ASP A 45 -3.15 8.49 -11.36
N ASP A 46 -4.07 8.95 -10.51
CA ASP A 46 -3.96 8.79 -9.07
C ASP A 46 -4.08 7.32 -8.66
N GLN A 47 -4.94 6.52 -9.30
CA GLN A 47 -5.02 5.08 -9.08
C GLN A 47 -3.73 4.36 -9.49
N ILE A 48 -3.14 4.70 -10.63
CA ILE A 48 -1.84 4.15 -11.07
C ILE A 48 -0.74 4.52 -10.09
N LYS A 49 -0.64 5.80 -9.70
CA LYS A 49 0.35 6.27 -8.72
C LYS A 49 0.18 5.54 -7.39
N ASN A 50 -1.04 5.46 -6.87
CA ASN A 50 -1.34 4.76 -5.62
C ASN A 50 -1.00 3.27 -5.69
N PHE A 51 -1.24 2.63 -6.84
CA PHE A 51 -0.85 1.26 -7.07
C PHE A 51 0.68 1.08 -7.10
N GLY A 52 1.37 1.97 -7.81
CA GLY A 52 2.84 2.01 -7.87
C GLY A 52 3.45 2.18 -6.48
N VAL A 53 2.95 3.13 -5.69
CA VAL A 53 3.39 3.38 -4.31
C VAL A 53 3.22 2.13 -3.44
N ARG A 54 2.04 1.48 -3.47
CA ARG A 54 1.81 0.25 -2.67
C ARG A 54 2.75 -0.88 -3.06
N ARG A 55 3.09 -1.02 -4.34
CA ARG A 55 4.08 -2.00 -4.79
C ARG A 55 5.50 -1.62 -4.37
N ALA A 56 5.88 -0.35 -4.49
CA ALA A 56 7.18 0.15 -4.10
C ALA A 56 7.42 -0.05 -2.60
N CYS A 57 6.46 0.30 -1.75
CA CYS A 57 6.57 0.11 -0.30
C CYS A 57 6.76 -1.37 0.10
N LYS A 58 6.07 -2.30 -0.56
CA LYS A 58 6.34 -3.73 -0.36
C LYS A 58 7.73 -4.15 -0.80
N PHE A 59 8.21 -3.63 -1.93
CA PHE A 59 9.57 -3.90 -2.39
C PHE A 59 10.61 -3.38 -1.40
N LEU A 60 10.37 -2.21 -0.78
CA LEU A 60 11.26 -1.64 0.23
C LEU A 60 11.37 -2.52 1.49
N ILE A 61 10.33 -3.28 1.84
CA ILE A 61 10.42 -4.29 2.92
C ILE A 61 11.51 -5.31 2.56
N TYR A 62 11.45 -5.87 1.35
CA TYR A 62 12.39 -6.89 0.89
C TYR A 62 13.81 -6.32 0.73
N ASP A 63 13.97 -5.14 0.12
CA ASP A 63 15.28 -4.48 -0.01
C ASP A 63 15.92 -4.19 1.36
N ALA A 64 15.13 -3.77 2.35
CA ALA A 64 15.64 -3.55 3.71
C ALA A 64 16.19 -4.84 4.34
N ILE A 65 15.52 -5.97 4.13
CA ILE A 65 15.94 -7.27 4.66
C ILE A 65 17.19 -7.79 3.96
N GLU A 66 17.26 -7.67 2.63
CA GLU A 66 18.46 -8.02 1.86
C GLU A 66 19.68 -7.21 2.33
N ARG A 67 19.45 -5.95 2.73
CA ARG A 67 20.46 -5.07 3.33
C ARG A 67 20.68 -5.30 4.83
N LYS A 68 20.10 -6.34 5.43
CA LYS A 68 20.18 -6.68 6.86
C LYS A 68 19.74 -5.54 7.78
N ARG A 69 18.79 -4.71 7.35
CA ARG A 69 18.20 -3.62 8.15
C ARG A 69 16.96 -4.11 8.87
N LYS A 70 16.71 -3.52 10.05
CA LYS A 70 15.44 -3.69 10.76
C LYS A 70 14.42 -2.67 10.29
N ILE A 71 13.16 -3.09 10.24
CA ILE A 71 12.03 -2.25 9.86
C ILE A 71 11.18 -2.00 11.10
N ALA A 72 10.89 -0.74 11.39
CA ALA A 72 10.03 -0.35 12.50
C ALA A 72 8.64 0.05 11.99
N TYR A 73 7.59 -0.47 12.61
CA TYR A 73 6.20 -0.07 12.36
C TYR A 73 5.59 0.51 13.63
N VAL A 74 5.00 1.69 13.53
CA VAL A 74 4.20 2.31 14.59
C VAL A 74 2.73 1.99 14.33
N LEU A 75 2.06 1.42 15.33
CA LEU A 75 0.72 0.82 15.20
C LEU A 75 -0.40 1.66 15.84
N ASP A 76 -0.11 2.88 16.29
CA ASP A 76 -1.00 3.70 17.13
C ASP A 76 -2.40 3.88 16.54
N ASP A 77 -2.48 4.17 15.23
CA ASP A 77 -3.75 4.37 14.51
C ASP A 77 -4.16 3.16 13.67
N LEU A 78 -3.52 2.00 13.88
CA LEU A 78 -3.78 0.80 13.08
C LEU A 78 -4.79 -0.13 13.75
N ASN A 79 -5.95 -0.29 13.11
CA ASN A 79 -6.93 -1.30 13.49
C ASN A 79 -6.78 -2.55 12.62
N LEU A 80 -6.40 -3.69 13.20
CA LEU A 80 -6.22 -4.93 12.45
C LEU A 80 -7.49 -5.43 11.77
N THR A 81 -8.67 -5.19 12.34
CA THR A 81 -9.94 -5.53 11.69
C THR A 81 -10.10 -4.77 10.38
N GLU A 82 -9.70 -3.49 10.34
CA GLU A 82 -9.69 -2.67 9.12
C GLU A 82 -8.63 -3.18 8.12
N VAL A 83 -7.46 -3.60 8.62
CA VAL A 83 -6.39 -4.15 7.79
C VAL A 83 -6.85 -5.43 7.06
N VAL A 84 -7.49 -6.35 7.79
CA VAL A 84 -8.02 -7.59 7.23
C VAL A 84 -9.12 -7.31 6.19
N LYS A 85 -10.05 -6.40 6.52
CA LYS A 85 -11.15 -6.00 5.64
C LYS A 85 -10.75 -5.07 4.49
N LYS A 86 -9.49 -4.61 4.44
CA LYS A 86 -9.01 -3.59 3.49
C LYS A 86 -9.87 -2.33 3.54
N HIS A 87 -10.22 -1.88 4.74
CA HIS A 87 -11.10 -0.73 4.91
C HIS A 87 -10.44 0.53 4.32
N ALA A 88 -11.18 1.25 3.49
CA ALA A 88 -10.73 2.51 2.92
C ALA A 88 -11.10 3.65 3.87
N ARG A 89 -10.09 4.43 4.29
CA ARG A 89 -10.28 5.61 5.13
C ARG A 89 -10.55 6.83 4.26
N LEU A 90 -11.30 7.81 4.78
CA LEU A 90 -11.46 9.10 4.11
C LEU A 90 -10.10 9.79 4.02
N LEU A 91 -9.80 10.34 2.84
CA LEU A 91 -8.56 11.09 2.62
C LEU A 91 -8.61 12.49 3.21
N ASP A 92 -9.81 13.05 3.30
CA ASP A 92 -10.07 14.38 3.80
C ASP A 92 -11.40 14.34 4.57
N PRO A 93 -11.47 14.83 5.82
CA PRO A 93 -12.72 14.92 6.57
C PRO A 93 -13.83 15.69 5.84
N ASP A 94 -13.47 16.63 4.97
CA ASP A 94 -14.45 17.46 4.22
C ASP A 94 -14.84 16.82 2.87
N SER A 95 -14.16 15.76 2.44
CA SER A 95 -14.45 15.04 1.19
C SER A 95 -15.09 13.69 1.47
N SER A 96 -16.42 13.62 1.38
CA SER A 96 -17.19 12.38 1.57
C SER A 96 -16.95 11.31 0.49
N THR A 97 -16.35 11.70 -0.64
CA THR A 97 -16.23 10.86 -1.83
C THR A 97 -14.85 10.20 -1.97
N ARG A 98 -13.79 10.78 -1.40
CA ARG A 98 -12.42 10.28 -1.61
C ARG A 98 -11.97 9.36 -0.48
N ARG A 99 -12.00 8.05 -0.74
CA ARG A 99 -11.57 7.02 0.20
C ARG A 99 -10.32 6.29 -0.31
N LYS A 100 -9.37 6.00 0.58
CA LYS A 100 -8.15 5.27 0.27
C LYS A 100 -7.82 4.24 1.34
N VAL A 101 -7.43 3.06 0.90
CA VAL A 101 -6.82 2.05 1.78
C VAL A 101 -5.39 2.50 2.11
N PRO A 102 -5.03 2.69 3.39
CA PRO A 102 -3.68 3.09 3.78
C PRO A 102 -2.62 2.12 3.24
N VAL A 103 -1.46 2.64 2.83
CA VAL A 103 -0.36 1.79 2.32
C VAL A 103 0.06 0.75 3.35
N CYS A 104 0.15 1.17 4.62
CA CYS A 104 0.47 0.33 5.77
C CYS A 104 -0.46 -0.90 5.89
N THR A 105 -1.72 -0.82 5.46
CA THR A 105 -2.62 -1.99 5.41
C THR A 105 -2.06 -3.09 4.51
N SER A 106 -1.51 -2.70 3.35
CA SER A 106 -0.98 -3.67 2.39
C SER A 106 0.37 -4.26 2.81
N GLU A 107 1.16 -3.48 3.54
CA GLU A 107 2.46 -3.88 4.10
C GLU A 107 2.28 -4.82 5.29
N ILE A 108 1.45 -4.46 6.27
CA ILE A 108 1.18 -5.31 7.45
C ILE A 108 0.62 -6.67 7.04
N ARG A 109 -0.25 -6.73 6.02
CA ARG A 109 -0.73 -7.99 5.46
C ARG A 109 0.35 -8.80 4.77
N GLU A 110 1.31 -8.14 4.14
CA GLU A 110 2.46 -8.83 3.54
C GLU A 110 3.33 -9.43 4.63
N ILE A 111 3.59 -8.65 5.70
CA ILE A 111 4.37 -9.09 6.85
C ILE A 111 3.71 -10.30 7.51
N PHE A 112 2.40 -10.25 7.75
CA PHE A 112 1.64 -11.38 8.28
C PHE A 112 1.77 -12.64 7.41
N ARG A 113 1.62 -12.51 6.08
CA ARG A 113 1.70 -13.65 5.17
C ARG A 113 3.09 -14.30 5.07
N ARG A 114 4.13 -13.56 5.44
CA ARG A 114 5.54 -13.97 5.33
C ARG A 114 6.20 -13.92 6.71
N TRP A 115 5.42 -14.06 7.78
CA TRP A 115 5.90 -13.81 9.13
C TRP A 115 7.06 -14.74 9.52
N ASP A 116 7.01 -15.99 9.03
CA ASP A 116 8.07 -16.99 9.12
C ASP A 116 9.44 -16.48 8.69
N ARG A 117 9.49 -15.58 7.69
CA ARG A 117 10.74 -15.00 7.14
C ARG A 117 11.05 -13.62 7.67
N LEU A 118 10.04 -12.92 8.18
CA LEU A 118 10.10 -11.49 8.46
C LEU A 118 10.20 -11.17 9.95
N GLN A 119 9.90 -12.13 10.82
CA GLN A 119 9.80 -11.92 12.27
C GLN A 119 11.04 -11.30 12.91
N ASP A 120 12.25 -11.72 12.48
CA ASP A 120 13.50 -11.23 13.06
C ASP A 120 13.94 -9.86 12.52
N HIS A 121 13.27 -9.40 11.46
CA HIS A 121 13.59 -8.16 10.76
C HIS A 121 12.62 -7.01 11.07
N VAL A 122 11.49 -7.30 11.71
CA VAL A 122 10.43 -6.32 11.96
C VAL A 122 10.27 -6.06 13.46
N VAL A 123 10.14 -4.79 13.83
CA VAL A 123 9.85 -4.36 15.19
C VAL A 123 8.58 -3.51 15.19
N PHE A 124 7.65 -3.83 16.07
CA PHE A 124 6.42 -3.08 16.25
C PHE A 124 6.52 -2.14 17.44
N TYR A 125 5.91 -0.98 17.30
CA TYR A 125 5.76 0.01 18.35
C TYR A 125 4.30 0.39 18.51
N ARG A 126 3.88 0.61 19.75
CA ARG A 126 2.60 1.20 20.11
C ARG A 126 2.77 2.09 21.32
N TRP A 127 2.23 3.30 21.28
CA TRP A 127 2.36 4.34 22.31
C TRP A 127 3.83 4.54 22.73
N PHE A 128 4.71 4.69 21.73
CA PHE A 128 6.16 4.84 21.91
C PHE A 128 6.88 3.68 22.64
N ARG A 129 6.23 2.51 22.76
CA ARG A 129 6.80 1.31 23.39
C ARG A 129 6.86 0.16 22.39
N LYS A 130 7.89 -0.68 22.50
CA LYS A 130 7.99 -1.90 21.70
C LYS A 130 6.82 -2.83 22.03
N ALA A 131 6.16 -3.35 21.01
CA ALA A 131 5.00 -4.21 21.11
C ALA A 131 5.29 -5.58 20.46
N PRO A 132 4.58 -6.66 20.87
CA PRO A 132 4.54 -7.91 20.13
C PRO A 132 3.94 -7.69 18.73
N ALA A 133 4.05 -8.72 17.87
CA ALA A 133 3.39 -8.67 16.57
C ALA A 133 1.87 -8.55 16.78
N PRO A 134 1.18 -7.76 15.95
CA PRO A 134 -0.19 -7.35 16.26
C PRO A 134 -1.21 -8.52 16.22
N TRP A 135 -0.87 -9.64 15.58
CA TRP A 135 -1.68 -10.86 15.57
C TRP A 135 -1.34 -11.84 16.71
N ASP A 136 -0.27 -11.63 17.47
CA ASP A 136 0.10 -12.47 18.61
C ASP A 136 -0.60 -12.05 19.91
N CYS A 137 -1.47 -11.04 19.83
CA CYS A 137 -2.04 -10.36 20.99
C CYS A 137 -3.47 -9.92 20.70
N ASP A 138 -4.33 -10.06 21.72
CA ASP A 138 -5.73 -9.62 21.68
C ASP A 138 -5.85 -8.10 21.83
N TYR A 139 -5.18 -7.32 20.98
CA TYR A 139 -5.29 -5.86 20.93
C TYR A 139 -6.64 -5.34 20.39
N PHE A 140 -7.62 -6.23 20.19
CA PHE A 140 -8.90 -5.92 19.56
C PHE A 140 -9.82 -5.04 20.40
N ASP A 141 -9.50 -4.80 21.67
CA ASP A 141 -10.28 -3.90 22.51
C ASP A 141 -9.63 -2.51 22.62
N ARG A 142 -10.24 -1.52 21.95
CA ARG A 142 -9.88 -0.10 22.12
C ARG A 142 -10.29 0.45 23.49
N ARG A 143 -10.96 -0.33 24.34
CA ARG A 143 -11.40 0.09 25.68
C ARG A 143 -10.43 -0.28 26.81
N ALA A 144 -9.31 -0.92 26.51
CA ALA A 144 -8.38 -1.39 27.54
C ALA A 144 -7.35 -0.35 28.00
N TYR A 145 -7.34 0.88 27.44
CA TYR A 145 -6.46 1.97 27.86
C TYR A 145 -7.14 3.32 27.70
#